data_AF-A0A2M7IIM1-F1
#
_entry.id   AF-A0A2M7IIM1-F1
#
_cell.length_a   1.000
_cell.length_b   1.000
_cell.length_c   1.000
_cell.angle_alpha   90.00
_cell.angle_beta   90.00
_cell.angle_gamma   90.00
#
_symmetry.space_group_name_H-M   'P 1'
#
loop_
_entity.id
_entity.type
_entity.pdbx_description
1 polymer ?
#
loop_
_entity_poly.entity_id
_entity_poly.type
_entity_poly.pdbx_seq_one_letter_code
_entity_poly.pdbx_strand_id
1 'polypeptide(L)'
;MSDVDTTSDINKLKMHAQAKYFVAFNQFHEKIGPQRIKKLLAYFHNLQNAWKAPESELLNAGLEENIVTELCAQRITIDPDKKLEELKPHGIDVITILDENYPKLLKEIYDPPPILYVRGHFLPQDEKALAIVGTRMPTPYGQQAASHLAGQIAQAG
;
A
#
# COMPACT_ATOMS: atom_id res chain seq x y z
N MET A 1 -0.32 27.35 -25.03
CA MET A 1 -0.05 25.96 -25.41
C MET A 1 1.46 25.78 -25.41
N SER A 2 2.11 24.88 -24.69
CA SER A 2 1.67 23.79 -23.80
C SER A 2 2.95 23.17 -23.23
N ASP A 3 3.32 23.44 -21.97
CA ASP A 3 4.56 22.90 -21.35
C ASP A 3 4.44 22.77 -19.81
N VAL A 4 3.31 22.26 -19.27
CA VAL A 4 3.16 22.12 -17.79
C VAL A 4 2.77 20.71 -17.31
N ASP A 5 2.46 19.74 -18.18
CA ASP A 5 1.92 18.44 -17.71
C ASP A 5 2.89 17.25 -17.76
N THR A 6 3.98 17.33 -18.54
CA THR A 6 4.79 16.14 -18.85
C THR A 6 5.63 15.64 -17.66
N THR A 7 6.04 16.53 -16.74
CA THR A 7 6.86 16.16 -15.57
C THR A 7 6.04 15.51 -14.45
N SER A 8 4.76 15.87 -14.31
CA SER A 8 3.84 15.26 -13.33
C SER A 8 3.48 13.83 -13.73
N ASP A 9 3.21 13.61 -15.02
CA ASP A 9 2.89 12.29 -15.56
C ASP A 9 4.09 11.32 -15.53
N ILE A 10 5.32 11.80 -15.80
CA ILE A 10 6.54 10.97 -15.72
C ILE A 10 6.83 10.54 -14.27
N ASN A 11 6.59 11.42 -13.29
CA ASN A 11 6.76 11.08 -11.88
C ASN A 11 5.66 10.12 -11.41
N LYS A 12 4.40 10.33 -11.78
CA LYS A 12 3.29 9.39 -11.54
C LYS A 12 3.59 7.99 -12.09
N LEU A 13 4.09 7.91 -13.33
CA LEU A 13 4.45 6.64 -13.96
C LEU A 13 5.62 5.93 -13.26
N LYS A 14 6.60 6.68 -12.75
CA LYS A 14 7.73 6.15 -11.97
C LYS A 14 7.34 5.70 -10.56
N MET A 15 6.39 6.36 -9.90
CA MET A 15 5.90 5.96 -8.58
C MET A 15 5.01 4.71 -8.66
N HIS A 16 4.13 4.64 -9.67
CA HIS A 16 3.34 3.44 -9.95
C HIS A 16 4.21 2.22 -10.28
N ALA A 17 5.41 2.44 -10.85
CA ALA A 17 6.37 1.37 -11.13
C ALA A 17 6.92 0.68 -9.87
N GLN A 18 6.76 1.28 -8.69
CA GLN A 18 7.14 0.64 -7.42
C GLN A 18 6.09 -0.34 -6.91
N ALA A 19 4.80 -0.14 -7.22
CA ALA A 19 3.69 -0.93 -6.69
C ALA A 19 3.90 -2.44 -6.88
N LYS A 20 4.38 -2.86 -8.05
CA LYS A 20 4.70 -4.27 -8.33
C LYS A 20 5.73 -4.86 -7.36
N TYR A 21 6.72 -4.08 -6.94
CA TYR A 21 7.74 -4.55 -5.98
C TYR A 21 7.14 -4.64 -4.57
N PHE A 22 6.26 -3.72 -4.18
CA PHE A 22 5.51 -3.88 -2.92
C PHE A 22 4.67 -5.16 -2.93
N VAL A 23 3.96 -5.45 -4.03
CA VAL A 23 3.18 -6.69 -4.18
C VAL A 23 4.07 -7.94 -4.13
N ALA A 24 5.24 -7.90 -4.78
CA ALA A 24 6.19 -9.00 -4.80
C ALA A 24 6.79 -9.27 -3.41
N PHE A 25 7.19 -8.23 -2.68
CA PHE A 25 7.65 -8.37 -1.30
C PHE A 25 6.54 -8.86 -0.36
N ASN A 26 5.28 -8.50 -0.61
CA ASN A 26 4.15 -8.95 0.19
C ASN A 26 3.84 -10.45 0.04
N GLN A 27 4.41 -11.13 -0.98
CA GLN A 27 4.40 -12.60 -1.05
C GLN A 27 5.11 -13.25 0.14
N PHE A 28 6.00 -12.52 0.80
CA PHE A 28 6.75 -12.95 1.98
C PHE A 28 6.16 -12.42 3.29
N HIS A 29 4.89 -11.98 3.34
CA HIS A 29 4.30 -11.25 4.48
C HIS A 29 4.45 -11.92 5.86
N GLU A 30 4.55 -13.25 5.94
CA GLU A 30 4.83 -13.96 7.21
C GLU A 30 6.19 -13.58 7.81
N LYS A 31 7.14 -13.18 6.96
CA LYS A 31 8.51 -12.83 7.33
C LYS A 31 8.78 -11.36 7.06
N ILE A 32 8.39 -10.79 5.93
CA ILE A 32 8.66 -9.39 5.58
C ILE A 32 7.41 -8.55 5.87
N GLY A 33 7.30 -8.09 7.12
CA GLY A 33 6.24 -7.18 7.55
C GLY A 33 6.55 -5.69 7.30
N PRO A 34 5.61 -4.79 7.65
CA PRO A 34 5.71 -3.35 7.41
C PRO A 34 7.01 -2.70 7.90
N GLN A 35 7.48 -3.07 9.09
CA GLN A 35 8.72 -2.52 9.65
C GLN A 35 9.95 -2.88 8.82
N ARG A 36 10.00 -4.09 8.26
CA ARG A 36 11.11 -4.52 7.38
C ARG A 36 11.04 -3.80 6.04
N ILE A 37 9.85 -3.62 5.47
CA ILE A 37 9.65 -2.78 4.27
C ILE A 37 10.13 -1.35 4.51
N LYS A 38 9.79 -0.77 5.66
CA LYS A 38 10.25 0.58 6.04
C LYS A 38 11.79 0.67 6.12
N LYS A 39 12.46 -0.33 6.69
CA LYS A 39 13.93 -0.41 6.71
C LYS A 39 14.53 -0.52 5.31
N LEU A 40 13.96 -1.37 4.46
CA LEU A 40 14.40 -1.52 3.07
C LEU A 40 14.24 -0.22 2.29
N LEU A 41 13.11 0.48 2.45
CA LEU A 41 12.90 1.80 1.85
C LEU A 41 13.91 2.84 2.36
N ALA A 42 14.20 2.84 3.67
CA ALA A 42 15.18 3.77 4.24
C ALA A 42 16.60 3.51 3.72
N TYR A 43 16.98 2.25 3.48
CA TYR A 43 18.31 1.87 3.00
C TYR A 43 18.45 2.02 1.48
N PHE A 44 17.53 1.45 0.70
CA PHE A 44 17.61 1.36 -0.76
C PHE A 44 16.90 2.51 -1.50
N HIS A 45 16.23 3.40 -0.77
CA HIS A 45 15.37 4.51 -1.25
C HIS A 45 14.08 4.06 -1.97
N ASN A 46 14.10 2.89 -2.62
CA ASN A 46 12.95 2.29 -3.28
C ASN A 46 13.05 0.76 -3.24
N LEU A 47 11.91 0.07 -3.41
CA LEU A 47 11.87 -1.40 -3.33
C LEU A 47 12.37 -2.09 -4.59
N GLN A 48 12.39 -1.40 -5.74
CA GLN A 48 13.01 -1.95 -6.95
C GLN A 48 14.50 -2.27 -6.73
N ASN A 49 15.23 -1.36 -6.09
CA ASN A 49 16.63 -1.54 -5.76
C ASN A 49 16.81 -2.67 -4.76
N ALA A 50 15.99 -2.69 -3.70
CA ALA A 50 16.00 -3.78 -2.72
C ALA A 50 15.75 -5.15 -3.38
N TRP A 51 14.80 -5.25 -4.32
CA TRP A 51 14.49 -6.49 -5.02
C TRP A 51 15.69 -7.03 -5.83
N LYS A 52 16.46 -6.12 -6.44
CA LYS A 52 17.63 -6.43 -7.28
C LYS A 52 18.94 -6.53 -6.51
N ALA A 53 18.96 -6.12 -5.23
CA ALA A 53 20.17 -6.05 -4.43
C ALA A 53 20.82 -7.43 -4.19
N PRO A 54 22.15 -7.52 -4.07
CA PRO A 54 22.81 -8.75 -3.65
C PRO A 54 22.48 -9.10 -2.18
N GLU A 55 22.70 -10.36 -1.81
CA GLU A 55 22.44 -10.86 -0.45
C GLU A 55 23.15 -10.03 0.64
N SER A 56 24.41 -9.63 0.38
CA SER A 56 25.21 -8.81 1.29
C SER A 56 24.55 -7.46 1.62
N GLU A 57 23.95 -6.80 0.64
CA GLU A 57 23.27 -5.51 0.87
C GLU A 57 21.95 -5.70 1.61
N LEU A 58 21.22 -6.79 1.36
CA LEU A 58 19.98 -7.10 2.07
C LEU A 58 20.23 -7.39 3.56
N LEU A 59 21.32 -8.09 3.87
CA LEU A 59 21.79 -8.29 5.25
C LEU A 59 22.16 -6.95 5.90
N ASN A 60 22.89 -6.08 5.19
CA ASN A 60 23.26 -4.75 5.69
C ASN A 60 22.04 -3.84 5.92
N ALA A 61 20.96 -4.03 5.17
CA ALA A 61 19.69 -3.35 5.38
C ALA A 61 18.91 -3.86 6.61
N GLY A 62 19.42 -4.89 7.29
CA GLY A 62 18.87 -5.42 8.54
C GLY A 62 17.85 -6.55 8.36
N LEU A 63 17.89 -7.26 7.22
CA LEU A 63 17.21 -8.55 7.08
C LEU A 63 18.06 -9.67 7.66
N GLU A 64 17.41 -10.71 8.16
CA GLU A 64 18.07 -11.91 8.70
C GLU A 64 18.45 -12.88 7.56
N GLU A 65 19.51 -13.65 7.77
CA GLU A 65 20.12 -14.54 6.77
C GLU A 65 19.13 -15.57 6.19
N ASN A 66 18.27 -16.14 7.04
CA ASN A 66 17.21 -17.06 6.62
C ASN A 66 16.23 -16.40 5.63
N ILE A 67 15.85 -15.13 5.86
CA ILE A 67 14.92 -14.38 5.01
C ILE A 67 15.60 -14.01 3.70
N VAL A 68 16.86 -13.54 3.76
CA VAL A 68 17.63 -13.17 2.57
C VAL A 68 17.80 -14.36 1.64
N THR A 69 18.19 -15.52 2.19
CA THR A 69 18.36 -16.76 1.42
C THR A 69 17.06 -17.15 0.68
N GLU A 70 15.93 -17.14 1.39
CA GLU A 70 14.63 -17.48 0.81
C GLU A 70 14.16 -16.46 -0.23
N LEU A 71 14.32 -15.18 0.06
CA LEU A 71 13.99 -14.11 -0.87
C LEU A 71 14.81 -14.22 -2.14
N CYS A 72 16.12 -14.46 -2.03
CA CYS A 72 17.00 -14.59 -3.18
C CYS A 72 16.71 -15.84 -4.03
N ALA A 73 16.29 -16.93 -3.40
CA ALA A 73 15.83 -18.13 -4.11
C ALA A 73 14.49 -17.91 -4.83
N GLN A 74 13.51 -17.30 -4.17
CA GLN A 74 12.16 -17.14 -4.71
C GLN A 74 12.01 -15.94 -5.66
N ARG A 75 12.82 -14.89 -5.53
CA ARG A 75 12.75 -13.72 -6.45
C ARG A 75 13.05 -14.05 -7.90
N ILE A 76 13.71 -15.20 -8.16
CA ILE A 76 14.01 -15.69 -9.51
C ILE A 76 12.74 -16.19 -10.20
N THR A 77 11.80 -16.75 -9.44
CA THR A 77 10.54 -17.31 -9.96
C THR A 77 9.39 -16.31 -9.88
N ILE A 78 9.46 -15.35 -8.96
CA ILE A 78 8.45 -14.29 -8.80
C ILE A 78 8.73 -13.17 -9.81
N ASP A 79 7.82 -13.02 -10.76
CA ASP A 79 7.77 -11.88 -11.67
C ASP A 79 6.86 -10.78 -11.05
N PRO A 80 7.43 -9.64 -10.62
CA PRO A 80 6.65 -8.56 -10.01
C PRO A 80 5.55 -8.02 -10.93
N ASP A 81 5.82 -7.91 -12.24
CA ASP A 81 4.85 -7.38 -13.20
C ASP A 81 3.65 -8.33 -13.29
N LYS A 82 3.88 -9.64 -13.43
CA LYS A 82 2.80 -10.63 -13.43
C LYS A 82 1.99 -10.61 -12.14
N LYS A 83 2.64 -10.48 -10.98
CA LYS A 83 1.94 -10.43 -9.70
C LYS A 83 1.04 -9.22 -9.56
N LEU A 84 1.41 -8.07 -10.12
CA LEU A 84 0.54 -6.91 -10.17
C LEU A 84 -0.62 -7.13 -11.15
N GLU A 85 -0.35 -7.72 -12.33
CA GLU A 85 -1.38 -8.01 -13.34
C GLU A 85 -2.43 -9.02 -12.84
N GLU A 86 -2.06 -9.98 -12.00
CA GLU A 86 -2.97 -10.95 -11.36
C GLU A 86 -4.11 -10.27 -10.56
N LEU A 87 -3.91 -9.02 -10.11
CA LEU A 87 -4.90 -8.27 -9.33
C LEU A 87 -5.97 -7.58 -10.19
N LYS A 88 -5.64 -7.24 -11.44
CA LYS A 88 -6.53 -6.48 -12.33
C LYS A 88 -7.88 -7.18 -12.59
N PRO A 89 -7.95 -8.49 -12.87
CA PRO A 89 -9.22 -9.19 -13.07
C PRO A 89 -10.16 -9.13 -11.85
N HIS A 90 -9.63 -8.85 -10.66
CA HIS A 90 -10.41 -8.72 -9.43
C HIS A 90 -10.86 -7.29 -9.13
N GLY A 91 -10.56 -6.34 -10.04
CA GLY A 91 -10.81 -4.91 -9.83
C GLY A 91 -10.06 -4.36 -8.62
N ILE A 92 -8.86 -4.89 -8.36
CA ILE A 92 -8.02 -4.49 -7.23
C ILE A 92 -6.90 -3.60 -7.77
N ASP A 93 -6.91 -2.34 -7.32
CA ASP A 93 -5.82 -1.41 -7.48
C ASP A 93 -4.87 -1.48 -6.28
N VAL A 94 -3.63 -1.07 -6.50
CA VAL A 94 -2.59 -1.02 -5.46
C VAL A 94 -2.11 0.41 -5.30
N ILE A 95 -2.15 0.90 -4.07
CA ILE A 95 -1.63 2.20 -3.67
C ILE A 95 -0.55 1.97 -2.62
N THR A 96 0.62 2.55 -2.80
CA THR A 96 1.76 2.44 -1.91
C THR A 96 1.92 3.70 -1.08
N ILE A 97 2.63 3.60 0.05
CA ILE A 97 2.95 4.76 0.91
C ILE A 97 3.73 5.87 0.18
N LEU A 98 4.34 5.54 -0.95
CA LEU A 98 5.08 6.47 -1.79
C LEU A 98 4.13 7.27 -2.71
N ASP A 99 2.98 6.73 -3.07
CA ASP A 99 2.08 7.36 -4.04
C ASP A 99 1.42 8.63 -3.48
N GLU A 100 1.19 9.61 -4.35
CA GLU A 100 0.56 10.89 -4.00
C GLU A 100 -0.92 10.73 -3.58
N ASN A 101 -1.59 9.71 -4.10
CA ASN A 101 -2.99 9.38 -3.79
C ASN A 101 -3.15 8.51 -2.53
N TYR A 102 -2.06 8.25 -1.80
CA TYR A 102 -2.13 7.55 -0.51
C TYR A 102 -2.87 8.43 0.53
N PRO A 103 -3.86 7.91 1.29
CA PRO A 103 -4.63 8.71 2.23
C PRO A 103 -3.77 9.40 3.30
N LYS A 104 -3.82 10.74 3.35
CA LYS A 104 -2.96 11.57 4.21
C LYS A 104 -3.07 11.21 5.69
N LEU A 105 -4.29 11.16 6.22
CA LEU A 105 -4.54 10.81 7.63
C LEU A 105 -4.03 9.41 7.97
N LEU A 106 -4.11 8.46 7.03
CA LEU A 106 -3.57 7.11 7.23
C LEU A 106 -2.04 7.10 7.21
N LYS A 107 -1.40 8.06 6.53
CA LYS A 107 0.07 8.20 6.49
C LYS A 107 0.63 8.75 7.79
N GLU A 108 -0.19 9.46 8.56
CA GLU A 108 0.18 10.12 9.83
C GLU A 108 0.11 9.20 11.05
N ILE A 109 -0.49 8.01 10.94
CA ILE A 109 -0.54 7.07 12.07
C ILE A 109 0.86 6.56 12.42
N TYR A 110 1.02 5.99 13.62
CA TYR A 110 2.31 5.51 14.11
C TYR A 110 3.00 4.49 13.19
N ASP A 111 2.22 3.56 12.62
CA ASP A 111 2.71 2.53 11.71
C ASP A 111 1.84 2.46 10.44
N PRO A 112 2.05 3.39 9.47
CA PRO A 112 1.23 3.44 8.27
C PRO A 112 1.52 2.22 7.37
N PRO A 113 0.50 1.54 6.86
CA PRO A 113 0.70 0.38 5.99
C PRO A 113 1.46 0.79 4.72
N PRO A 114 2.53 0.07 4.33
CA PRO A 114 3.34 0.43 3.17
C PRO A 114 2.60 0.22 1.83
N ILE A 115 1.57 -0.64 1.82
CA ILE A 115 0.78 -1.02 0.66
C ILE A 115 -0.70 -1.13 1.06
N LEU A 116 -1.58 -0.63 0.19
CA LEU A 116 -3.03 -0.74 0.27
C LEU A 116 -3.53 -1.46 -0.99
N TYR A 117 -4.39 -2.45 -0.78
CA TYR A 117 -5.16 -3.07 -1.85
C TYR A 117 -6.56 -2.48 -1.82
N VAL A 118 -6.94 -1.82 -2.91
CA VAL A 118 -8.17 -1.04 -2.98
C VAL A 118 -9.06 -1.60 -4.07
N ARG A 119 -10.34 -1.80 -3.76
CA ARG A 119 -11.36 -2.10 -4.76
C ARG A 119 -12.27 -0.88 -4.89
N GLY A 120 -12.32 -0.29 -6.08
CA GLY A 120 -12.89 1.04 -6.30
C GLY A 120 -11.81 2.12 -6.26
N HIS A 121 -12.20 3.39 -6.08
CA HIS A 121 -11.29 4.52 -6.13
C HIS A 121 -11.57 5.50 -5.00
N PHE A 122 -10.51 6.14 -4.49
CA PHE A 122 -10.64 7.27 -3.58
C PHE A 122 -11.09 8.51 -4.34
N LEU A 123 -12.09 9.19 -3.81
CA LEU A 123 -12.55 10.49 -4.26
C LEU A 123 -11.87 11.59 -3.43
N PRO A 124 -11.67 12.80 -3.98
CA PRO A 124 -11.13 13.92 -3.20
C PRO A 124 -11.92 14.23 -1.91
N GLN A 125 -13.23 13.93 -1.91
CA GLN A 125 -14.10 14.08 -0.74
C GLN A 125 -13.74 13.10 0.39
N ASP A 126 -13.13 11.96 0.08
CA ASP A 126 -12.77 10.93 1.07
C ASP A 126 -11.65 11.38 2.02
N GLU A 127 -11.00 12.52 1.76
CA GLU A 127 -10.12 13.17 2.75
C GLU A 127 -10.87 13.54 4.03
N LYS A 128 -12.20 13.76 3.95
CA LYS A 128 -13.09 14.01 5.09
C LYS A 128 -13.89 12.75 5.41
N ALA A 129 -13.23 11.77 5.99
CA ALA A 129 -13.86 10.51 6.40
C ALA A 129 -14.15 10.48 7.91
N LEU A 130 -15.30 9.90 8.29
CA LEU A 130 -15.64 9.56 9.67
C LEU A 130 -15.85 8.06 9.81
N ALA A 131 -15.18 7.44 10.78
CA ALA A 131 -15.40 6.04 11.12
C ALA A 131 -16.55 5.89 12.13
N ILE A 132 -17.55 5.06 11.80
CA ILE A 132 -18.59 4.61 12.73
C ILE A 132 -18.30 3.16 13.10
N VAL A 133 -18.01 2.90 14.38
CA VAL A 133 -17.70 1.55 14.91
C VAL A 133 -18.66 1.19 16.05
N GLY A 134 -18.93 -0.10 16.24
CA GLY A 134 -19.86 -0.58 17.26
C GLY A 134 -19.75 -2.08 17.53
N THR A 135 -20.65 -2.61 18.35
CA THR A 135 -20.71 -4.05 18.65
C THR A 135 -21.04 -4.88 17.40
N ARG A 136 -20.45 -6.08 17.30
CA ARG A 136 -20.76 -7.08 16.26
C ARG A 136 -22.18 -7.65 16.38
N MET A 137 -22.78 -7.54 17.56
CA MET A 137 -24.18 -7.92 17.83
C MET A 137 -24.93 -6.69 18.35
N PRO A 138 -25.31 -5.76 17.45
CA PRO A 138 -26.05 -4.58 17.86
C PRO A 138 -27.50 -4.93 18.21
N THR A 139 -28.06 -4.21 19.18
CA THR A 139 -29.50 -4.22 19.41
C THR A 139 -30.24 -3.53 18.24
N PRO A 140 -31.55 -3.75 18.07
CA PRO A 140 -32.33 -3.03 17.06
C PRO A 140 -32.19 -1.50 17.18
N TYR A 141 -32.17 -0.98 18.42
CA TYR A 141 -31.93 0.44 18.68
C TYR A 141 -30.54 0.90 18.19
N GLY A 142 -29.50 0.10 18.47
CA GLY A 142 -28.13 0.42 18.05
C GLY A 142 -27.99 0.47 16.53
N GLN A 143 -28.65 -0.44 15.80
CA GLN A 143 -28.68 -0.41 14.34
C GLN A 143 -29.39 0.85 13.81
N GLN A 144 -30.54 1.20 14.40
CA GLN A 144 -31.29 2.39 14.01
C GLN A 144 -30.51 3.68 14.27
N ALA A 145 -29.87 3.80 15.43
CA ALA A 145 -29.06 4.96 15.78
C ALA A 145 -27.86 5.11 14.83
N ALA A 146 -27.13 4.03 14.54
CA ALA A 146 -26.00 4.06 13.62
C ALA A 146 -26.42 4.48 12.20
N SER A 147 -27.53 3.93 11.69
CA SER A 147 -28.07 4.30 10.37
C SER A 147 -28.51 5.76 10.31
N HIS A 148 -29.20 6.24 11.36
CA HIS A 148 -29.64 7.63 11.45
C HIS A 148 -28.46 8.61 11.45
N LEU A 149 -27.46 8.35 12.29
CA LEU A 149 -26.25 9.18 12.37
C LEU A 149 -25.47 9.17 11.06
N ALA A 150 -25.25 7.99 10.47
CA ALA A 150 -24.56 7.86 9.19
C ALA A 150 -25.26 8.68 8.08
N GLY A 151 -26.60 8.59 8.00
CA GLY A 151 -27.38 9.35 7.04
C GLY A 151 -27.30 10.87 7.24
N GLN A 152 -27.39 11.34 8.48
CA GLN A 152 -27.28 12.77 8.78
C GLN A 152 -25.90 13.34 8.46
N ILE A 153 -24.84 12.58 8.78
CA ILE A 153 -23.46 13.01 8.55
C ILE A 153 -23.15 13.03 7.05
N ALA A 154 -23.58 12.00 6.30
CA ALA A 154 -23.41 11.97 4.84
C ALA A 154 -24.17 13.10 4.13
N GLN A 155 -25.30 13.55 4.67
CA GLN A 155 -26.02 14.72 4.16
C GLN A 155 -25.30 16.04 4.47
N ALA A 156 -24.45 16.06 5.51
CA ALA A 156 -23.73 17.25 5.96
C ALA A 156 -22.38 17.45 5.27
N GLY A 157 -21.83 16.44 4.59
CA GLY A 157 -20.60 16.53 3.79
C GLY A 157 -19.66 15.36 3.98
#